data_AF-K1UAJ4-F1
#
_entry.id   AF-K1UAJ4-F1
#
_cell.length_a   1.000
_cell.length_b   1.000
_cell.length_c   1.000
_cell.angle_alpha   90.00
_cell.angle_beta   90.00
_cell.angle_gamma   90.00
#
_symmetry.space_group_name_H-M   'P 1'
#
loop_
_entity.id
_entity.type
_entity.pdbx_description
1 polymer ?
#
loop_
_entity_poly.entity_id
_entity_poly.type
_entity_poly.pdbx_seq_one_letter_code
_entity_poly.pdbx_strand_id
1 'polypeptide(L)'
;FCKDGIEFGYAVLKNTSPHNYALFMAARDLCDKTEAVTMADLAEPEVIDPEALRLIVNATLIARYGLAAFQIRARGAEYER
;
A
#
# COMPACT_ATOMS: atom_id res chain seq x y z
N PHE A 1 0.46 18.43 -5.22
CA PHE A 1 1.43 17.82 -6.15
C PHE A 1 2.47 18.87 -6.47
N CYS A 2 3.72 18.60 -6.13
CA CYS A 2 4.85 19.49 -6.24
C CYS A 2 5.77 19.01 -7.37
N LYS A 3 6.77 19.82 -7.75
CA LYS A 3 7.71 19.49 -8.83
C LYS A 3 8.48 18.17 -8.59
N ASP A 4 8.61 17.79 -7.31
CA ASP A 4 9.35 16.60 -6.86
C ASP A 4 8.44 15.46 -6.34
N GLY A 5 7.11 15.56 -6.51
CA GLY A 5 6.16 14.49 -6.14
C GLY A 5 5.03 14.92 -5.20
N ILE A 6 4.59 14.01 -4.33
CA ILE A 6 3.58 14.28 -3.31
C ILE A 6 4.29 14.81 -2.06
N GLU A 7 3.84 15.95 -1.55
CA GLU A 7 4.32 16.50 -0.29
C GLU A 7 3.31 16.20 0.82
N PHE A 8 3.60 15.16 1.60
CA PHE A 8 2.69 14.64 2.63
C PHE A 8 2.43 15.64 3.76
N GLY A 9 3.33 16.60 4.00
CA GLY A 9 3.17 17.63 5.04
C GLY A 9 2.00 18.58 4.82
N TYR A 10 1.48 18.71 3.59
CA TYR A 10 0.30 19.51 3.29
C TYR A 10 -1.02 18.74 3.38
N ALA A 11 -0.99 17.45 3.71
CA ALA A 11 -2.20 16.65 3.80
C ALA A 11 -3.02 17.00 5.03
N VAL A 12 -4.32 17.23 4.84
CA VAL A 12 -5.27 17.48 5.93
C VAL A 12 -5.95 16.17 6.29
N LEU A 13 -5.54 15.57 7.41
CA LEU A 13 -6.11 14.30 7.93
C LEU A 13 -7.29 14.51 8.89
N LYS A 14 -7.76 15.75 9.04
CA LYS A 14 -8.90 16.06 9.91
C LYS A 14 -10.19 15.54 9.28
N ASN A 15 -10.99 14.80 10.07
CA ASN A 15 -12.25 14.19 9.64
C ASN A 15 -12.13 13.16 8.51
N THR A 16 -10.94 12.62 8.26
CA THR A 16 -10.77 11.55 7.29
C THR A 16 -11.24 10.22 7.89
N SER A 17 -11.82 9.35 7.06
CA SER A 17 -12.18 8.00 7.52
C SER A 17 -10.92 7.24 7.95
N PRO A 18 -11.03 6.31 8.92
CA PRO A 18 -9.93 5.42 9.31
C PRO A 18 -9.29 4.73 8.09
N HIS A 19 -10.13 4.33 7.14
CA HIS A 19 -9.72 3.78 5.85
C HIS A 19 -8.78 4.69 5.05
N ASN A 20 -9.18 5.94 4.83
CA ASN A 20 -8.37 6.91 4.07
C ASN A 20 -7.10 7.32 4.84
N TYR A 21 -7.18 7.35 6.16
CA TYR A 21 -6.01 7.58 7.02
C TYR A 21 -4.97 6.47 6.83
N ALA A 22 -5.40 5.21 6.84
CA ALA A 22 -4.52 4.06 6.67
C ALA A 22 -3.89 4.02 5.26
N LEU A 23 -4.66 4.30 4.21
CA LEU A 23 -4.13 4.46 2.85
C LEU A 23 -3.09 5.59 2.76
N PHE A 24 -3.36 6.73 3.39
CA PHE A 24 -2.43 7.85 3.41
C PHE A 24 -1.11 7.50 4.10
N MET A 25 -1.17 6.84 5.25
CA MET A 25 0.01 6.39 5.99
C MET A 25 0.82 5.38 5.17
N ALA A 26 0.16 4.39 4.56
CA ALA A 26 0.82 3.43 3.68
C ALA A 26 1.50 4.08 2.47
N ALA A 27 0.82 5.05 1.83
CA ALA A 27 1.39 5.78 0.70
C ALA A 27 2.60 6.63 1.09
N ARG A 28 2.55 7.30 2.25
CA ARG A 28 3.67 8.08 2.79
C ARG A 28 4.89 7.20 3.03
N ASP A 29 4.70 6.09 3.73
CA ASP A 29 5.80 5.20 4.09
C ASP A 29 6.44 4.56 2.85
N LEU A 30 5.62 4.20 1.85
CA LEU A 30 6.10 3.74 0.55
C LEU A 30 6.94 4.79 -0.19
N CYS A 31 6.54 6.07 -0.14
CA CYS A 31 7.27 7.17 -0.79
C CYS A 31 8.57 7.53 -0.06
N ASP A 32 8.56 7.51 1.27
CA ASP A 32 9.74 7.78 2.10
C ASP A 32 10.73 6.60 2.10
N LYS A 33 10.37 5.48 1.43
CA LYS A 33 11.13 4.21 1.39
C LYS A 33 11.44 3.67 2.78
N THR A 34 10.61 4.00 3.76
CA THR A 34 10.72 3.46 5.11
C THR A 34 10.08 2.07 5.13
N GLU A 35 10.63 1.14 5.90
CA GLU A 35 10.05 -0.21 6.05
C GLU A 35 8.81 -0.22 6.97
N ALA A 36 8.09 0.91 7.05
CA ALA A 36 7.16 1.21 8.13
C ALA A 36 5.72 0.72 7.90
N VAL A 37 5.36 0.21 6.72
CA VAL A 37 4.08 -0.49 6.55
C VAL A 37 4.17 -1.79 7.35
N THR A 38 3.73 -1.75 8.62
CA THR A 38 3.75 -2.93 9.47
C THR A 38 2.54 -3.79 9.16
N MET A 39 2.70 -5.11 9.31
CA MET A 39 1.56 -6.03 9.17
C MET A 39 0.41 -5.68 10.13
N ALA A 40 0.71 -5.01 11.25
CA ALA A 40 -0.32 -4.55 12.20
C ALA A 40 -1.22 -3.47 11.57
N ASP A 41 -0.67 -2.54 10.79
CA ASP A 41 -1.44 -1.50 10.09
C ASP A 41 -2.35 -2.07 8.99
N LEU A 42 -2.00 -3.25 8.47
CA LEU A 42 -2.73 -3.95 7.41
C LEU A 42 -3.68 -5.05 7.94
N ALA A 43 -3.57 -5.41 9.22
CA ALA A 43 -4.28 -6.55 9.81
C ALA A 43 -5.62 -6.18 10.45
N GLU A 44 -6.06 -4.93 10.39
CA GLU A 44 -7.38 -4.50 10.84
C GLU A 44 -8.38 -4.47 9.67
N PRO A 45 -9.09 -5.58 9.38
CA PRO A 45 -10.05 -5.65 8.27
C PRO A 45 -11.28 -4.76 8.47
N GLU A 46 -11.53 -4.28 9.69
CA GLU A 46 -12.57 -3.27 9.96
C GLU A 46 -12.17 -1.86 9.47
N VAL A 47 -10.86 -1.62 9.27
CA VAL A 47 -10.29 -0.33 8.88
C VAL A 47 -9.86 -0.34 7.42
N ILE A 48 -9.29 -1.45 6.94
CA ILE A 48 -8.84 -1.63 5.56
C ILE A 48 -9.67 -2.71 4.87
N ASP A 49 -10.42 -2.30 3.85
CA ASP A 49 -11.12 -3.25 3.00
C ASP A 49 -10.15 -4.02 2.08
N PRO A 50 -10.58 -5.16 1.53
CA PRO A 50 -9.72 -6.01 0.71
C PRO A 50 -9.11 -5.32 -0.52
N GLU A 51 -9.78 -4.31 -1.08
CA GLU A 51 -9.29 -3.56 -2.23
C GLU A 51 -8.11 -2.68 -1.85
N ALA A 52 -8.22 -1.94 -0.74
CA ALA A 52 -7.12 -1.13 -0.22
C ALA A 52 -5.92 -1.99 0.21
N LEU A 53 -6.15 -3.13 0.84
CA LEU A 53 -5.08 -4.08 1.17
C LEU A 53 -4.35 -4.54 -0.09
N ARG A 54 -5.10 -4.93 -1.13
CA ARG A 54 -4.55 -5.36 -2.42
C ARG A 54 -3.72 -4.25 -3.07
N LEU A 55 -4.21 -3.02 -3.02
CA LEU A 55 -3.50 -1.85 -3.55
C LEU A 55 -2.17 -1.62 -2.82
N ILE A 56 -2.18 -1.60 -1.48
CA ILE A 56 -0.98 -1.37 -0.68
C ILE A 56 0.06 -2.48 -0.91
N VAL A 57 -0.36 -3.75 -0.93
CA VAL A 57 0.53 -4.89 -1.20
C VAL A 57 1.14 -4.78 -2.60
N ASN A 58 0.34 -4.50 -3.63
CA ASN A 58 0.84 -4.36 -5.00
C ASN A 58 1.82 -3.20 -5.13
N ALA A 59 1.51 -2.05 -4.54
CA ALA A 59 2.40 -0.89 -4.52
C ALA A 59 3.73 -1.20 -3.82
N THR A 60 3.66 -1.92 -2.69
CA THR A 60 4.85 -2.37 -1.95
C THR A 60 5.72 -3.32 -2.78
N LEU A 61 5.10 -4.28 -3.46
CA LEU A 61 5.82 -5.22 -4.32
C LEU A 61 6.52 -4.49 -5.47
N ILE A 62 5.85 -3.54 -6.12
CA ILE A 62 6.43 -2.73 -7.20
C ILE A 62 7.57 -1.86 -6.65
N ALA A 63 7.41 -1.24 -5.47
CA ALA A 63 8.43 -0.40 -4.87
C ALA A 63 9.71 -1.19 -4.51
N ARG A 64 9.58 -2.43 -4.04
CA ARG A 64 10.73 -3.27 -3.63
C ARG A 64 11.37 -4.05 -4.77
N TYR A 65 10.57 -4.56 -5.71
CA TYR A 65 11.03 -5.50 -6.75
C TYR A 65 10.95 -4.94 -8.18
N GLY A 66 10.40 -3.74 -8.36
CA GLY A 66 10.20 -3.15 -9.68
C GLY A 66 9.36 -4.05 -10.59
N LEU A 67 9.77 -4.19 -11.85
CA LEU A 67 9.05 -5.00 -12.84
C LEU A 67 9.00 -6.50 -12.49
N ALA A 68 9.90 -7.00 -11.63
CA ALA A 68 9.87 -8.40 -11.20
C ALA A 68 8.62 -8.74 -10.37
N ALA A 69 7.96 -7.74 -9.77
CA ALA A 69 6.71 -7.92 -9.05
C ALA A 69 5.60 -8.55 -9.93
N PHE A 70 5.58 -8.25 -11.22
CA PHE A 70 4.60 -8.80 -12.17
C PHE A 70 4.82 -10.28 -12.51
N GLN A 71 5.98 -10.83 -12.14
CA GLN A 71 6.28 -12.25 -12.31
C GLN A 71 5.83 -13.09 -11.11
N ILE A 72 5.36 -12.46 -10.03
CA ILE A 72 4.82 -13.14 -8.86
C ILE A 72 3.51 -13.80 -9.27
N ARG A 73 3.50 -15.13 -9.33
CA ARG A 73 2.32 -15.94 -9.62
C ARG A 73 1.84 -16.62 -8.35
N ALA A 74 0.53 -16.84 -8.26
CA ALA A 74 -0.04 -17.66 -7.21
C ALA A 74 0.49 -19.10 -7.34
N ARG A 75 1.11 -19.63 -6.28
CA ARG A 75 1.37 -21.08 -6.17
C ARG A 75 0.02 -21.77 -6.02
N GLY A 76 -0.57 -22.21 -7.12
CA GLY A 76 -1.91 -22.81 -7.16
C GLY A 76 -2.56 -22.83 -8.55
N ALA A 77 -2.11 -21.98 -9.49
CA ALA A 77 -2.60 -21.99 -10.87
C ALA A 77 -2.13 -23.20 -11.71
N GLU A 78 -1.40 -24.13 -11.11
CA GLU A 78 -0.84 -25.32 -11.78
C GLU A 78 -1.72 -26.58 -11.60
N TYR A 79 -2.81 -26.51 -10.83
CA TYR A 79 -3.69 -27.66 -10.51
C TYR A 79 -5.04 -27.68 -11.23
N GLU A 80 -5.26 -26.83 -12.24
CA GLU A 80 -6.38 -26.97 -13.17
C GLU A 80 -5.86 -27.35 -14.56
N ARG A 81 -5.66 -28.66 -14.77
CA ARG A 81 -5.60 -29.28 -16.10
C ARG A 81 -6.32 -30.61 -16.08
#